data_AF-A0A9E4LK84-F1
#
_entry.id   AF-A0A9E4LK84-F1
#
_cell.length_a   1.000
_cell.length_b   1.000
_cell.length_c   1.000
_cell.angle_alpha   90.00
_cell.angle_beta   90.00
_cell.angle_gamma   90.00
#
_symmetry.space_group_name_H-M   'P 1'
#
loop_
_entity.id
_entity.type
_entity.pdbx_description
1 polymer ?
#
loop_
_entity_poly.entity_id
_entity_poly.type
_entity_poly.pdbx_seq_one_letter_code
_entity_poly.pdbx_strand_id
1 'polypeptide(L)'
;PLLEYLVARFDRLRIVAIRQKLFPHLSEDCWLLFATGFGGSASSIEFAPIENFGEYREDMPAEAVPVHEWRRMWNRRLRPYLLNDAQRSTYQNTVRRSDSSRLGFAASVGIGYVSGDNDFFHLRPSEAARWAIPDQFLHPTVRNARILPSRTLSHQTVEEWRQADEPMLLLRLPKSVKQLPASVAAYLSSEKGQLARQSYKCRNRRPWYSIPDVRVPAFFLTYMSGVSPSLVRNAAAATCTNALHAVHLRNGIDGERLMDAWHSAFVELSCELEGHALGGGMLKLEPREASRVVIPSASALDELNETDLRDAVGTLRRWRHYV
;
A
#
# COMPACT_ATOMS: atom_id res chain seq x y z
N PRO A 1 -8.58 -18.01 -8.41
CA PRO A 1 -9.12 -18.75 -9.57
C PRO A 1 -8.53 -20.16 -9.72
N LEU A 2 -7.20 -20.28 -9.76
CA LEU A 2 -6.53 -21.59 -9.87
C LEU A 2 -6.87 -22.52 -8.70
N LEU A 3 -6.61 -22.11 -7.45
CA LEU A 3 -6.90 -22.95 -6.28
C LEU A 3 -8.39 -23.33 -6.19
N GLU A 4 -9.30 -22.43 -6.59
CA GLU A 4 -10.74 -22.73 -6.64
C GLU A 4 -11.07 -23.83 -7.65
N TYR A 5 -10.44 -23.81 -8.82
CA TYR A 5 -10.58 -24.87 -9.80
C TYR A 5 -10.04 -26.19 -9.25
N LEU A 6 -8.87 -26.16 -8.61
CA LEU A 6 -8.20 -27.36 -8.12
C LEU A 6 -8.98 -28.05 -7.00
N VAL A 7 -9.46 -27.30 -5.99
CA VAL A 7 -10.28 -27.90 -4.91
C VAL A 7 -11.60 -28.48 -5.43
N ALA A 8 -12.11 -27.98 -6.57
CA ALA A 8 -13.36 -28.45 -7.16
C ALA A 8 -13.18 -29.63 -8.14
N ARG A 9 -11.94 -30.04 -8.46
CA ARG A 9 -11.65 -31.02 -9.51
C ARG A 9 -10.69 -32.14 -9.10
N PHE A 10 -10.11 -32.06 -7.90
CA PHE A 10 -9.14 -33.03 -7.41
C PHE A 10 -9.55 -33.48 -6.00
N ASP A 11 -9.47 -34.78 -5.72
CA ASP A 11 -9.73 -35.36 -4.40
C ASP A 11 -8.79 -34.81 -3.33
N ARG A 12 -7.53 -34.58 -3.71
CA ARG A 12 -6.47 -34.13 -2.81
C ARG A 12 -5.72 -32.97 -3.43
N LEU A 13 -5.60 -31.89 -2.66
CA LEU A 13 -4.77 -30.73 -2.99
C LEU A 13 -3.81 -30.47 -1.84
N ARG A 14 -2.52 -30.46 -2.16
CA ARG A 14 -1.43 -30.15 -1.22
C ARG A 14 -0.58 -29.02 -1.73
N ILE A 15 -0.23 -28.11 -0.84
CA ILE A 15 0.60 -26.93 -1.12
C ILE A 15 1.74 -26.91 -0.12
N VAL A 16 2.96 -26.89 -0.63
CA VAL A 16 4.18 -26.77 0.17
C VAL A 16 4.73 -25.37 -0.03
N ALA A 17 4.64 -24.55 1.02
CA ALA A 17 5.22 -23.21 1.02
C ALA A 17 6.67 -23.30 1.50
N ILE A 18 7.62 -22.79 0.71
CA ILE A 18 9.06 -22.89 1.03
C ILE A 18 9.58 -21.49 1.37
N ARG A 19 10.16 -21.32 2.57
CA ARG A 19 10.63 -20.01 3.03
C ARG A 19 11.97 -19.59 2.42
N GLN A 20 12.90 -20.50 2.18
CA GLN A 20 14.10 -20.18 1.42
C GLN A 20 13.79 -20.26 -0.08
N LYS A 21 14.28 -19.30 -0.86
CA LYS A 21 14.02 -19.25 -2.30
C LYS A 21 14.54 -20.52 -2.97
N LEU A 22 13.67 -21.22 -3.69
CA LEU A 22 14.06 -22.34 -4.55
C LEU A 22 14.95 -21.88 -5.71
N PHE A 23 14.68 -20.68 -6.22
CA PHE A 23 15.43 -20.03 -7.30
C PHE A 23 15.99 -18.68 -6.79
N PRO A 24 17.15 -18.66 -6.12
CA PRO A 24 17.64 -17.45 -5.44
C PRO A 24 17.92 -16.27 -6.38
N HIS A 25 18.20 -16.55 -7.65
CA HIS A 25 18.45 -15.53 -8.67
C HIS A 25 17.17 -14.98 -9.32
N LEU A 26 16.00 -15.56 -9.04
CA LEU A 26 14.72 -15.05 -9.51
C LEU A 26 14.08 -14.15 -8.44
N SER A 27 13.41 -13.10 -8.91
CA SER A 27 12.67 -12.17 -8.05
C SER A 27 11.24 -12.64 -7.79
N GLU A 28 11.06 -13.95 -7.62
CA GLU A 28 9.75 -14.60 -7.46
C GLU A 28 9.80 -15.65 -6.35
N ASP A 29 8.67 -15.78 -5.65
CA ASP A 29 8.48 -16.79 -4.62
C ASP A 29 7.84 -18.03 -5.25
N CYS A 30 8.33 -19.22 -4.88
CA CYS A 30 7.88 -20.48 -5.45
C CYS A 30 7.32 -21.38 -4.35
N TRP A 31 6.04 -21.75 -4.48
CA TRP A 31 5.40 -22.79 -3.69
C TRP A 31 5.08 -23.98 -4.58
N LEU A 32 5.21 -25.19 -4.03
CA LEU A 32 4.90 -26.42 -4.76
C LEU A 32 3.43 -26.75 -4.59
N LEU A 33 2.82 -27.21 -5.67
CA LEU A 33 1.42 -27.59 -5.72
C LEU A 33 1.30 -29.03 -6.23
N PHE A 34 0.64 -29.87 -5.45
CA PHE A 34 0.35 -31.25 -5.79
C PHE A 34 -1.17 -31.44 -5.83
N ALA A 35 -1.68 -31.94 -6.94
CA ALA A 35 -3.09 -32.21 -7.13
C ALA A 35 -3.26 -33.63 -7.68
N THR A 36 -4.00 -34.49 -6.96
CA THR A 36 -4.23 -35.89 -7.34
C THR A 36 -5.72 -36.24 -7.25
N GLY A 37 -6.13 -37.31 -7.95
CA GLY A 37 -7.54 -37.72 -8.00
C GLY A 37 -8.40 -36.79 -8.86
N PHE A 38 -7.99 -36.54 -10.11
CA PHE A 38 -8.78 -35.71 -11.02
C PHE A 38 -10.17 -36.30 -11.28
N GLY A 39 -11.20 -35.46 -11.21
CA GLY A 39 -12.62 -35.84 -11.29
C GLY A 39 -13.33 -35.81 -9.93
N GLY A 40 -12.57 -35.74 -8.85
CA GLY A 40 -13.07 -35.58 -7.49
C GLY A 40 -13.17 -34.14 -6.99
N SER A 41 -13.22 -33.97 -5.68
CA SER A 41 -13.23 -32.65 -5.02
C SER A 41 -12.67 -32.71 -3.59
N ALA A 42 -11.94 -31.69 -3.19
CA ALA A 42 -11.33 -31.59 -1.87
C ALA A 42 -12.15 -30.69 -0.93
N SER A 43 -12.39 -31.15 0.30
CA SER A 43 -13.00 -30.36 1.38
C SER A 43 -11.98 -29.50 2.15
N SER A 44 -10.69 -29.81 1.99
CA SER A 44 -9.57 -29.10 2.63
C SER A 44 -8.35 -29.02 1.70
N ILE A 45 -7.46 -28.07 1.99
CA ILE A 45 -6.15 -27.92 1.35
C ILE A 45 -5.11 -28.36 2.37
N GLU A 46 -4.24 -29.31 2.02
CA GLU A 46 -3.10 -29.67 2.87
C GLU A 46 -2.02 -28.60 2.71
N PHE A 47 -1.79 -27.79 3.74
CA PHE A 47 -0.81 -26.70 3.71
C PHE A 47 0.41 -27.03 4.58
N ALA A 48 1.59 -27.07 3.97
CA ALA A 48 2.85 -27.45 4.62
C ALA A 48 3.90 -26.35 4.44
N PRO A 49 4.05 -25.41 5.40
CA PRO A 49 5.16 -24.48 5.41
C PRO A 49 6.46 -25.19 5.84
N ILE A 50 7.53 -25.03 5.06
CA ILE A 50 8.87 -25.55 5.34
C ILE A 50 9.93 -24.46 5.22
N GLU A 51 11.07 -24.66 5.89
CA GLU A 51 12.15 -23.69 5.88
C GLU A 51 12.92 -23.70 4.56
N ASN A 52 13.24 -24.88 4.04
CA ASN A 52 13.97 -25.05 2.78
C ASN A 52 13.54 -26.33 2.06
N PHE A 53 13.81 -26.41 0.75
CA PHE A 53 13.39 -27.55 -0.06
C PHE A 53 14.01 -28.89 0.38
N GLY A 54 15.17 -28.88 1.03
CA GLY A 54 15.82 -30.10 1.54
C GLY A 54 15.04 -30.81 2.65
N GLU A 55 14.10 -30.11 3.30
CA GLU A 55 13.20 -30.69 4.32
C GLU A 55 11.97 -31.38 3.73
N TYR A 56 11.73 -31.22 2.42
CA TYR A 56 10.54 -31.79 1.78
C TYR A 56 10.55 -33.32 1.87
N ARG A 57 9.46 -33.87 2.41
CA ARG A 57 9.13 -35.30 2.36
C ARG A 57 7.67 -35.47 2.00
N GLU A 58 7.33 -36.50 1.23
CA GLU A 58 5.95 -36.75 0.82
C GLU A 58 5.02 -37.05 2.01
N ASP A 59 5.56 -37.69 3.06
CA ASP A 59 4.87 -38.09 4.28
C ASP A 59 4.87 -37.01 5.38
N MET A 60 5.43 -35.82 5.13
CA MET A 60 5.51 -34.78 6.15
C MET A 60 4.11 -34.28 6.56
N PRO A 61 3.92 -33.88 7.83
CA PRO A 61 2.64 -33.34 8.27
C PRO A 61 2.28 -32.06 7.50
N ALA A 62 0.99 -31.85 7.31
CA ALA A 62 0.42 -30.63 6.73
C ALA A 62 -0.82 -30.24 7.53
N GLU A 63 -1.05 -28.94 7.66
CA GLU A 63 -2.29 -28.43 8.23
C GLU A 63 -3.44 -28.66 7.23
N ALA A 64 -4.55 -29.24 7.69
CA ALA A 64 -5.75 -29.40 6.88
C ALA A 64 -6.58 -28.11 6.90
N VAL A 65 -6.35 -27.23 5.92
CA VAL A 65 -7.06 -25.95 5.79
C VAL A 65 -8.46 -26.18 5.21
N PRO A 66 -9.56 -25.98 5.97
CA PRO A 66 -10.90 -26.22 5.45
C PRO A 66 -11.23 -25.24 4.32
N VAL A 67 -11.73 -25.72 3.18
CA VAL A 67 -12.02 -24.88 2.00
C VAL A 67 -13.04 -23.79 2.32
N HIS A 68 -14.02 -24.07 3.18
CA HIS A 68 -15.03 -23.09 3.60
C HIS A 68 -14.40 -21.93 4.40
N GLU A 69 -13.42 -22.22 5.25
CA GLU A 69 -12.71 -21.23 6.05
C GLU A 69 -11.79 -20.39 5.16
N TRP A 70 -10.98 -21.03 4.33
CA TRP A 70 -10.12 -20.38 3.34
C TRP A 70 -10.91 -19.40 2.45
N ARG A 71 -12.09 -19.81 1.95
CA ARG A 71 -12.95 -18.96 1.13
C ARG A 71 -13.51 -17.76 1.88
N ARG A 72 -14.04 -17.96 3.09
CA ARG A 72 -14.84 -16.94 3.80
C ARG A 72 -14.02 -16.08 4.74
N MET A 73 -13.15 -16.69 5.54
CA MET A 73 -12.39 -16.00 6.60
C MET A 73 -11.20 -15.23 6.02
N TRP A 74 -10.51 -15.84 5.07
CA TRP A 74 -9.24 -15.31 4.55
C TRP A 74 -9.32 -14.82 3.10
N ASN A 75 -10.53 -14.76 2.53
CA ASN A 75 -10.78 -14.34 1.16
C ASN A 75 -9.88 -15.06 0.14
N ARG A 76 -9.80 -16.39 0.28
CA ARG A 76 -9.02 -17.30 -0.58
C ARG A 76 -7.51 -17.08 -0.53
N ARG A 77 -6.98 -16.53 0.57
CA ARG A 77 -5.53 -16.39 0.80
C ARG A 77 -5.03 -17.49 1.71
N LEU A 78 -3.89 -18.08 1.35
CA LEU A 78 -3.21 -19.09 2.15
C LEU A 78 -2.13 -18.52 3.07
N ARG A 79 -1.61 -17.32 2.77
CA ARG A 79 -0.61 -16.63 3.60
C ARG A 79 -0.95 -16.56 5.10
N PRO A 80 -2.22 -16.37 5.53
CA PRO A 80 -2.57 -16.40 6.94
C PRO A 80 -2.22 -17.70 7.66
N TYR A 81 -2.22 -18.84 6.95
CA TYR A 81 -1.88 -20.16 7.49
C TYR A 81 -0.38 -20.37 7.72
N LEU A 82 0.45 -19.35 7.48
CA LEU A 82 1.84 -19.30 7.95
C LEU A 82 1.91 -18.96 9.46
N LEU A 83 0.85 -18.40 10.02
CA LEU A 83 0.70 -18.14 11.44
C LEU A 83 0.11 -19.37 12.15
N ASN A 84 0.37 -19.51 13.45
CA ASN A 84 -0.26 -20.56 14.24
C ASN A 84 -1.74 -20.26 14.54
N ASP A 85 -2.48 -21.28 14.99
CA ASP A 85 -3.92 -21.20 15.27
C ASP A 85 -4.29 -20.09 16.28
N ALA A 86 -3.46 -19.90 17.31
CA ALA A 86 -3.70 -18.89 18.33
C ALA A 86 -3.59 -17.47 17.74
N GLN A 87 -2.55 -17.19 16.96
CA GLN A 87 -2.35 -15.91 16.28
C GLN A 87 -3.47 -15.62 15.28
N ARG A 88 -3.90 -16.63 14.50
CA ARG A 88 -5.04 -16.51 13.58
C ARG A 88 -6.33 -16.24 14.32
N SER A 89 -6.58 -16.94 15.42
CA SER A 89 -7.76 -16.76 16.26
C SER A 89 -7.81 -15.37 16.88
N THR A 90 -6.68 -14.87 17.41
CA THR A 90 -6.54 -13.50 17.92
C THR A 90 -6.90 -12.48 16.83
N TYR A 91 -6.34 -12.60 15.63
CA TYR A 91 -6.68 -11.70 14.52
C TYR A 91 -8.17 -11.75 14.18
N GLN A 92 -8.74 -12.95 14.02
CA GLN A 92 -10.14 -13.12 13.66
C GLN A 92 -11.11 -12.62 14.73
N ASN A 93 -10.79 -12.83 16.01
CA ASN A 93 -11.59 -12.34 17.14
C ASN A 93 -11.63 -10.82 17.13
N THR A 94 -10.47 -10.16 16.99
CA THR A 94 -10.41 -8.69 16.90
C THR A 94 -11.17 -8.16 15.68
N VAL A 95 -11.11 -8.83 14.53
CA VAL A 95 -11.88 -8.47 13.32
C VAL A 95 -13.40 -8.56 13.54
N ARG A 96 -13.86 -9.50 14.37
CA ARG A 96 -15.28 -9.72 14.66
C ARG A 96 -15.85 -8.79 15.72
N ARG A 97 -15.00 -8.07 16.46
CA ARG A 97 -15.46 -7.11 17.46
C ARG A 97 -16.25 -5.98 16.79
N SER A 98 -17.30 -5.53 17.45
CA SER A 98 -18.15 -4.44 16.97
C SER A 98 -17.47 -3.06 16.99
N ASP A 99 -16.41 -2.91 17.78
CA ASP A 99 -15.61 -1.69 17.91
C ASP A 99 -14.35 -1.69 17.01
N SER A 100 -14.17 -2.73 16.19
CA SER A 100 -13.17 -2.77 15.13
C SER A 100 -13.79 -2.43 13.78
N SER A 101 -13.04 -1.75 12.92
CA SER A 101 -13.51 -1.43 11.57
C SER A 101 -12.42 -1.63 10.53
N ARG A 102 -12.77 -1.71 9.25
CA ARG A 102 -11.76 -1.69 8.18
C ARG A 102 -11.44 -0.24 7.80
N LEU A 103 -10.23 0.05 7.35
CA LEU A 103 -9.82 1.39 6.90
C LEU A 103 -10.79 1.94 5.85
N GLY A 104 -11.32 1.10 4.96
CA GLY A 104 -12.29 1.48 3.94
C GLY A 104 -13.61 2.06 4.51
N PHE A 105 -13.96 1.75 5.76
CA PHE A 105 -15.06 2.36 6.49
C PHE A 105 -14.69 3.77 6.97
N ALA A 106 -13.49 3.93 7.53
CA ALA A 106 -13.00 5.21 8.06
C ALA A 106 -12.54 6.19 6.97
N ALA A 107 -12.06 5.70 5.83
CA ALA A 107 -11.45 6.51 4.79
C ALA A 107 -11.61 5.89 3.41
N SER A 108 -11.56 6.74 2.38
CA SER A 108 -11.30 6.30 1.01
C SER A 108 -9.80 6.34 0.74
N VAL A 109 -9.26 5.28 0.15
CA VAL A 109 -7.85 5.18 -0.24
C VAL A 109 -7.77 5.18 -1.76
N GLY A 110 -6.97 6.07 -2.33
CA GLY A 110 -6.69 6.12 -3.76
C GLY A 110 -5.23 6.45 -4.02
N ILE A 111 -4.79 6.38 -5.27
CA ILE A 111 -3.46 6.87 -5.64
C ILE A 111 -3.43 8.41 -5.62
N GLY A 112 -2.26 8.99 -5.38
CA GLY A 112 -2.01 10.39 -5.68
C GLY A 112 -2.08 10.69 -7.18
N TYR A 113 -2.00 11.97 -7.56
CA TYR A 113 -2.13 12.35 -8.96
C TYR A 113 -0.94 11.87 -9.80
N VAL A 114 -1.19 11.64 -11.08
CA VAL A 114 -0.15 11.31 -12.06
C VAL A 114 0.13 12.56 -12.88
N SER A 115 1.28 13.20 -12.67
CA SER A 115 1.68 14.43 -13.37
C SER A 115 1.95 14.17 -14.86
N GLY A 116 2.49 13.01 -15.22
CA GLY A 116 2.94 12.68 -16.58
C GLY A 116 4.39 13.09 -16.87
N ASP A 117 4.87 14.13 -16.18
CA ASP A 117 6.26 14.58 -16.19
C ASP A 117 6.58 15.21 -14.82
N ASN A 118 7.24 14.45 -13.95
CA ASN A 118 7.47 14.92 -12.58
C ASN A 118 8.47 16.08 -12.51
N ASP A 119 9.41 16.19 -13.44
CA ASP A 119 10.44 17.23 -13.38
C ASP A 119 9.92 18.54 -13.96
N PHE A 120 8.98 18.48 -14.90
CA PHE A 120 8.30 19.66 -15.41
C PHE A 120 7.24 20.22 -14.44
N PHE A 121 6.39 19.38 -13.85
CA PHE A 121 5.26 19.89 -13.06
C PHE A 121 5.60 20.25 -11.61
N HIS A 122 6.81 19.96 -11.13
CA HIS A 122 7.20 20.23 -9.75
C HIS A 122 8.42 21.14 -9.70
N LEU A 123 8.15 22.43 -9.52
CA LEU A 123 9.15 23.47 -9.53
C LEU A 123 9.84 23.55 -8.17
N ARG A 124 11.11 23.94 -8.22
CA ARG A 124 11.82 24.50 -7.07
C ARG A 124 11.30 25.92 -6.80
N PRO A 125 11.30 26.40 -5.54
CA PRO A 125 11.03 27.80 -5.22
C PRO A 125 11.81 28.79 -6.09
N SER A 126 13.11 28.55 -6.32
CA SER A 126 13.97 29.38 -7.17
C SER A 126 13.53 29.37 -8.64
N GLU A 127 13.08 28.23 -9.16
CA GLU A 127 12.58 28.11 -10.54
C GLU A 127 11.23 28.82 -10.70
N ALA A 128 10.33 28.66 -9.73
CA ALA A 128 9.05 29.36 -9.73
C ALA A 128 9.23 30.89 -9.69
N ALA A 129 10.17 31.37 -8.88
CA ALA A 129 10.54 32.79 -8.81
C ALA A 129 11.16 33.28 -10.12
N ARG A 130 12.11 32.54 -10.70
CA ARG A 130 12.76 32.87 -11.97
C ARG A 130 11.76 33.04 -13.12
N TRP A 131 10.75 32.18 -13.16
CA TRP A 131 9.70 32.25 -14.17
C TRP A 131 8.55 33.19 -13.80
N ALA A 132 8.58 33.84 -12.64
CA ALA A 132 7.51 34.68 -12.11
C ALA A 132 6.14 33.97 -12.14
N ILE A 133 6.12 32.70 -11.72
CA ILE A 133 4.87 31.92 -11.61
C ILE A 133 4.08 32.43 -10.40
N PRO A 134 2.81 32.87 -10.58
CA PRO A 134 2.02 33.34 -9.46
C PRO A 134 1.72 32.23 -8.44
N ASP A 135 1.80 32.55 -7.15
CA ASP A 135 1.63 31.60 -6.04
C ASP A 135 0.31 30.83 -6.08
N GLN A 136 -0.77 31.42 -6.61
CA GLN A 136 -2.06 30.74 -6.76
C GLN A 136 -2.01 29.49 -7.66
N PHE A 137 -0.97 29.34 -8.49
CA PHE A 137 -0.74 28.18 -9.34
C PHE A 137 0.31 27.22 -8.75
N LEU A 138 0.84 27.51 -7.57
CA LEU A 138 1.84 26.70 -6.88
C LEU A 138 1.18 26.04 -5.68
N HIS A 139 1.36 24.73 -5.54
CA HIS A 139 0.80 24.00 -4.43
C HIS A 139 1.83 23.02 -3.85
N PRO A 140 2.08 22.99 -2.54
CA PRO A 140 3.01 22.03 -1.95
C PRO A 140 2.62 20.59 -2.25
N THR A 141 3.59 19.74 -2.58
CA THR A 141 3.35 18.34 -2.88
C THR A 141 4.44 17.42 -2.34
N VAL A 142 4.04 16.20 -2.01
CA VAL A 142 4.95 15.11 -1.70
C VAL A 142 5.22 14.29 -2.97
N ARG A 143 6.44 14.38 -3.49
CA ARG A 143 6.84 13.69 -4.73
C ARG A 143 7.22 12.24 -4.54
N ASN A 144 7.72 11.87 -3.36
CA ASN A 144 8.18 10.53 -3.03
C ASN A 144 8.09 10.30 -1.52
N ALA A 145 8.13 9.04 -1.10
CA ALA A 145 8.00 8.67 0.31
C ALA A 145 9.20 9.07 1.19
N ARG A 146 10.39 9.30 0.62
CA ARG A 146 11.63 9.55 1.39
C ARG A 146 11.59 10.87 2.17
N ILE A 147 10.90 11.87 1.63
CA ILE A 147 10.78 13.18 2.28
C ILE A 147 9.68 13.19 3.35
N LEU A 148 8.87 12.15 3.46
CA LEU A 148 7.81 12.12 4.47
C LEU A 148 8.41 12.05 5.89
N PRO A 149 7.94 12.88 6.82
CA PRO A 149 8.23 12.68 8.24
C PRO A 149 7.53 11.42 8.76
N SER A 150 7.89 10.99 9.96
CA SER A 150 7.41 9.73 10.55
C SER A 150 5.91 9.71 10.87
N ARG A 151 5.33 10.84 11.31
CA ARG A 151 3.94 10.91 11.79
C ARG A 151 3.11 12.03 11.16
N THR A 152 3.65 13.24 11.08
CA THR A 152 2.88 14.42 10.61
C THR A 152 3.73 15.29 9.70
N LEU A 153 3.22 15.56 8.50
CA LEU A 153 3.71 16.63 7.63
C LEU A 153 3.14 17.97 8.08
N SER A 154 3.99 18.80 8.69
CA SER A 154 3.62 20.12 9.20
C SER A 154 3.93 21.24 8.21
N HIS A 155 3.35 22.43 8.42
CA HIS A 155 3.70 23.63 7.66
C HIS A 155 5.19 24.00 7.82
N GLN A 156 5.78 23.75 8.99
CA GLN A 156 7.20 23.99 9.24
C GLN A 156 8.07 23.10 8.34
N THR A 157 7.76 21.81 8.23
CA THR A 157 8.50 20.89 7.34
C THR A 157 8.41 21.33 5.87
N VAL A 158 7.25 21.83 5.44
CA VAL A 158 7.09 22.39 4.10
C VAL A 158 7.92 23.67 3.90
N GLU A 159 8.04 24.50 4.93
CA GLU A 159 8.90 25.70 4.88
C GLU A 159 10.39 25.34 4.84
N GLU A 160 10.81 24.31 5.56
CA GLU A 160 12.18 23.77 5.48
C GLU A 160 12.50 23.28 4.05
N TRP A 161 11.56 22.58 3.40
CA TRP A 161 11.72 22.20 1.98
C TRP A 161 11.80 23.40 1.06
N ARG A 162 11.05 24.47 1.35
CA ARG A 162 11.09 25.72 0.58
C ARG A 162 12.46 26.39 0.73
N GLN A 163 13.01 26.46 1.93
CA GLN A 163 14.33 27.05 2.20
C GLN A 163 15.46 26.22 1.58
N ALA A 164 15.31 24.90 1.56
CA ALA A 164 16.23 23.97 0.89
C ALA A 164 16.08 23.95 -0.64
N ASP A 165 15.21 24.78 -1.20
CA ASP A 165 14.90 24.86 -2.63
C ASP A 165 14.48 23.52 -3.25
N GLU A 166 13.80 22.66 -2.49
CA GLU A 166 13.36 21.34 -2.95
C GLU A 166 12.30 21.46 -4.07
N PRO A 167 12.26 20.54 -5.05
CA PRO A 167 11.33 20.62 -6.16
C PRO A 167 9.93 20.12 -5.74
N MET A 168 9.27 20.87 -4.87
CA MET A 168 8.06 20.47 -4.15
C MET A 168 6.82 21.30 -4.50
N LEU A 169 6.95 22.32 -5.36
CA LEU A 169 5.84 23.17 -5.77
C LEU A 169 5.19 22.63 -7.04
N LEU A 170 4.04 21.97 -6.90
CA LEU A 170 3.23 21.56 -8.03
C LEU A 170 2.70 22.78 -8.78
N LEU A 171 2.98 22.86 -10.09
CA LEU A 171 2.29 23.75 -11.01
C LEU A 171 0.86 23.24 -11.25
N ARG A 172 -0.08 23.75 -10.44
CA ARG A 172 -1.48 23.34 -10.44
C ARG A 172 -2.31 24.23 -11.36
N LEU A 173 -2.56 23.75 -12.57
CA LEU A 173 -3.36 24.43 -13.58
C LEU A 173 -4.68 23.68 -13.85
N PRO A 174 -5.74 23.92 -13.06
CA PRO A 174 -7.02 23.24 -13.28
C PRO A 174 -7.67 23.69 -14.59
N LYS A 175 -8.48 22.83 -15.20
CA LYS A 175 -9.16 23.10 -16.48
C LYS A 175 -10.05 24.35 -16.46
N SER A 176 -10.50 24.76 -15.27
CA SER A 176 -11.33 25.95 -15.08
C SER A 176 -10.58 27.27 -15.33
N VAL A 177 -9.24 27.25 -15.37
CA VAL A 177 -8.44 28.45 -15.68
C VAL A 177 -8.60 28.79 -17.16
N LYS A 178 -9.37 29.85 -17.44
CA LYS A 178 -9.67 30.29 -18.82
C LYS A 178 -8.54 31.09 -19.45
N GLN A 179 -7.82 31.88 -18.66
CA GLN A 179 -6.71 32.72 -19.11
C GLN A 179 -5.49 32.44 -18.26
N LEU A 180 -4.39 32.06 -18.91
CA LEU A 180 -3.11 31.85 -18.25
C LEU A 180 -2.33 33.19 -18.20
N PRO A 181 -1.68 33.52 -17.09
CA PRO A 181 -0.72 34.62 -17.05
C PRO A 181 0.38 34.43 -18.10
N ALA A 182 0.93 35.53 -18.61
CA ALA A 182 2.00 35.50 -19.60
C ALA A 182 3.23 34.70 -19.12
N SER A 183 3.58 34.80 -17.83
CA SER A 183 4.67 34.03 -17.22
C SER A 183 4.43 32.51 -17.29
N VAL A 184 3.22 32.06 -16.95
CA VAL A 184 2.83 30.65 -17.02
C VAL A 184 2.81 30.18 -18.48
N ALA A 185 2.27 30.97 -19.40
CA ALA A 185 2.26 30.64 -20.83
C ALA A 185 3.68 30.53 -21.41
N ALA A 186 4.59 31.42 -20.99
CA ALA A 186 6.00 31.37 -21.38
C ALA A 186 6.68 30.11 -20.83
N TYR A 187 6.46 29.77 -19.56
CA TYR A 187 6.97 28.53 -18.96
C TYR A 187 6.48 27.28 -19.71
N LEU A 188 5.18 27.21 -20.01
CA LEU A 188 4.58 26.10 -20.77
C LEU A 188 5.10 26.00 -22.21
N SER A 189 5.57 27.11 -22.79
CA SER A 189 6.10 27.16 -24.18
C SER A 189 7.62 26.94 -24.24
N SER A 190 8.29 26.90 -23.09
CA SER A 190 9.73 26.60 -22.99
C SER A 190 10.07 25.23 -23.57
N GLU A 191 11.35 24.99 -23.85
CA GLU A 191 11.84 23.69 -24.33
C GLU A 191 11.41 22.54 -23.40
N LYS A 192 11.54 22.71 -22.08
CA LYS A 192 11.04 21.75 -21.08
C LYS A 192 9.54 21.48 -21.24
N GLY A 193 8.74 22.51 -21.48
CA GLY A 193 7.30 22.38 -21.69
C GLY A 193 6.94 21.66 -22.98
N GLN A 194 7.70 21.90 -24.06
CA GLN A 194 7.53 21.19 -25.32
C GLN A 194 7.84 19.69 -25.17
N LEU A 195 8.90 19.34 -24.44
CA LEU A 195 9.25 17.95 -24.12
C LEU A 195 8.17 17.29 -23.23
N ALA A 196 7.76 17.95 -22.14
CA ALA A 196 6.74 17.45 -21.23
C ALA A 196 5.41 17.18 -21.94
N ARG A 197 5.03 18.02 -22.91
CA ARG A 197 3.84 17.87 -23.73
C ARG A 197 3.84 16.60 -24.59
N GLN A 198 5.02 16.10 -24.97
CA GLN A 198 5.16 14.88 -25.78
C GLN A 198 4.98 13.60 -24.95
N SER A 199 5.09 13.68 -23.62
CA SER A 199 4.89 12.52 -22.74
C SER A 199 3.49 11.91 -22.91
N TYR A 200 3.38 10.59 -22.76
CA TYR A 200 2.16 9.83 -23.03
C TYR A 200 0.93 10.39 -22.29
N LYS A 201 1.09 10.75 -21.01
CA LYS A 201 -0.03 11.25 -20.22
C LYS A 201 -0.40 12.69 -20.61
N CYS A 202 0.58 13.56 -20.86
CA CYS A 202 0.32 14.95 -21.26
C CYS A 202 -0.34 15.06 -22.63
N ARG A 203 0.16 14.34 -23.64
CA ARG A 203 -0.38 14.39 -25.02
C ARG A 203 -1.85 13.95 -25.11
N ASN A 204 -2.29 13.11 -24.17
CA ASN A 204 -3.65 12.58 -24.11
C ASN A 204 -4.62 13.45 -23.27
N ARG A 205 -4.16 14.55 -22.67
CA ARG A 205 -5.00 15.46 -21.87
C ARG A 205 -5.43 16.68 -22.68
N ARG A 206 -6.57 17.25 -22.30
CA ARG A 206 -7.08 18.52 -22.84
C ARG A 206 -7.53 19.44 -21.70
N PRO A 207 -6.86 20.60 -21.50
CA PRO A 207 -5.55 20.96 -22.06
C PRO A 207 -4.44 20.05 -21.54
N TRP A 208 -3.31 19.95 -22.26
CA TRP A 208 -2.24 18.96 -22.01
C TRP A 208 -1.59 19.11 -20.62
N TYR A 209 -1.52 20.35 -20.12
CA TYR A 209 -0.90 20.72 -18.85
C TYR A 209 -1.82 20.54 -17.63
N SER A 210 -3.12 20.28 -17.84
CA SER A 210 -4.05 20.18 -16.71
C SER A 210 -4.05 18.76 -16.13
N ILE A 211 -3.42 18.63 -14.96
CA ILE A 211 -3.35 17.37 -14.22
C ILE A 211 -4.71 17.06 -13.59
N PRO A 212 -5.32 15.90 -13.89
CA PRO A 212 -6.60 15.50 -13.30
C PRO A 212 -6.43 15.11 -11.82
N ASP A 213 -7.52 15.23 -11.06
CA ASP A 213 -7.69 14.65 -9.72
C ASP A 213 -6.64 15.07 -8.66
N VAL A 214 -6.06 16.26 -8.79
CA VAL A 214 -5.22 16.85 -7.75
C VAL A 214 -6.09 17.24 -6.55
N ARG A 215 -6.02 16.42 -5.49
CA ARG A 215 -6.76 16.59 -4.24
C ARG A 215 -5.81 16.56 -3.05
N VAL A 216 -6.15 17.31 -2.01
CA VAL A 216 -5.44 17.30 -0.73
C VAL A 216 -5.99 16.16 0.13
N PRO A 217 -5.21 15.12 0.46
CA PRO A 217 -5.64 14.06 1.35
C PRO A 217 -5.51 14.47 2.83
N ALA A 218 -6.19 13.74 3.71
CA ALA A 218 -6.00 13.89 5.15
C ALA A 218 -4.72 13.17 5.63
N PHE A 219 -4.37 12.06 4.99
CA PHE A 219 -3.15 11.31 5.25
C PHE A 219 -2.49 10.85 3.95
N PHE A 220 -1.17 10.68 4.00
CA PHE A 220 -0.40 9.95 3.00
C PHE A 220 -0.16 8.53 3.51
N LEU A 221 -0.27 7.55 2.62
CA LEU A 221 0.05 6.15 2.94
C LEU A 221 1.12 5.63 1.97
N THR A 222 2.23 5.12 2.50
CA THR A 222 3.24 4.45 1.68
C THR A 222 2.70 3.11 1.20
N TYR A 223 2.77 2.87 -0.10
CA TYR A 223 2.19 1.66 -0.69
C TYR A 223 3.22 0.55 -0.94
N MET A 224 4.51 0.88 -0.96
CA MET A 224 5.62 -0.08 -0.98
C MET A 224 6.49 0.19 0.23
N SER A 225 6.72 -0.81 1.07
CA SER A 225 7.49 -0.64 2.31
C SER A 225 8.30 -1.88 2.65
N GLY A 226 9.57 -1.68 3.03
CA GLY A 226 10.44 -2.78 3.44
C GLY A 226 10.07 -3.33 4.82
N VAL A 227 9.72 -2.43 5.75
CA VAL A 227 9.28 -2.77 7.11
C VAL A 227 7.74 -2.76 7.18
N SER A 228 7.15 -1.56 7.29
CA SER A 228 5.70 -1.38 7.38
C SER A 228 5.24 -0.18 6.56
N PRO A 229 4.00 -0.22 6.02
CA PRO A 229 3.34 0.95 5.48
C PRO A 229 3.23 2.06 6.53
N SER A 230 3.75 3.24 6.21
CA SER A 230 3.65 4.44 7.04
C SER A 230 2.42 5.25 6.65
N LEU A 231 1.61 5.60 7.63
CA LEU A 231 0.51 6.57 7.51
C LEU A 231 1.00 7.89 8.11
N VAL A 232 0.93 8.97 7.33
CA VAL A 232 1.45 10.29 7.72
C VAL A 232 0.34 11.32 7.62
N ARG A 233 0.04 12.01 8.72
CA ARG A 233 -0.97 13.07 8.75
C ARG A 233 -0.54 14.25 7.90
N ASN A 234 -1.45 14.76 7.07
CA ASN A 234 -1.21 15.92 6.23
C ASN A 234 -1.73 17.20 6.90
N ALA A 235 -0.99 17.74 7.86
CA ALA A 235 -1.34 19.01 8.50
C ALA A 235 -0.99 20.23 7.63
N ALA A 236 -0.07 20.07 6.67
CA ALA A 236 0.39 21.13 5.78
C ALA A 236 -0.52 21.40 4.57
N ALA A 237 -1.63 20.65 4.43
CA ALA A 237 -2.52 20.70 3.26
C ALA A 237 -1.80 20.49 1.91
N ALA A 238 -0.76 19.66 1.89
CA ALA A 238 -0.03 19.30 0.68
C ALA A 238 -0.79 18.24 -0.15
N THR A 239 -0.49 18.13 -1.44
CA THR A 239 -0.95 17.00 -2.28
C THR A 239 0.16 15.94 -2.39
N CYS A 240 -0.05 14.85 -3.12
CA CYS A 240 0.99 13.86 -3.41
C CYS A 240 0.87 13.27 -4.81
N THR A 241 2.01 12.88 -5.37
CA THR A 241 2.04 12.10 -6.62
C THR A 241 1.59 10.66 -6.36
N ASN A 242 1.40 9.89 -7.42
CA ASN A 242 1.14 8.44 -7.35
C ASN A 242 2.30 7.60 -6.75
N ALA A 243 3.36 8.23 -6.23
CA ALA A 243 4.34 7.56 -5.38
C ALA A 243 3.77 7.21 -3.99
N LEU A 244 2.63 7.79 -3.62
CA LEU A 244 1.92 7.58 -2.36
C LEU A 244 0.44 7.34 -2.64
N HIS A 245 -0.22 6.69 -1.69
CA HIS A 245 -1.68 6.71 -1.63
C HIS A 245 -2.16 7.97 -0.91
N ALA A 246 -3.21 8.56 -1.45
CA ALA A 246 -3.99 9.64 -0.88
C ALA A 246 -5.14 9.05 -0.07
N VAL A 247 -5.16 9.30 1.25
CA VAL A 247 -6.19 8.82 2.16
C VAL A 247 -7.10 9.98 2.55
N HIS A 248 -8.37 9.89 2.21
CA HIS A 248 -9.38 10.89 2.55
C HIS A 248 -10.33 10.31 3.60
N LEU A 249 -10.35 10.91 4.79
CA LEU A 249 -11.27 10.51 5.85
C LEU A 249 -12.74 10.72 5.41
N ARG A 250 -13.62 9.84 5.89
CA ARG A 250 -15.06 10.05 5.79
C ARG A 250 -15.54 10.99 6.91
N ASN A 251 -16.72 11.57 6.73
CA ASN A 251 -17.29 12.51 7.71
C ASN A 251 -17.46 11.85 9.08
N GLY A 252 -17.11 12.57 10.15
CA GLY A 252 -17.24 12.11 11.54
C GLY A 252 -16.16 11.15 12.02
N ILE A 253 -15.14 10.85 11.20
CA ILE A 253 -14.02 10.00 11.60
C ILE A 253 -12.93 10.84 12.26
N ASP A 254 -12.50 10.39 13.44
CA ASP A 254 -11.38 10.97 14.17
C ASP A 254 -10.05 10.49 13.57
N GLY A 255 -9.32 11.42 12.96
CA GLY A 255 -8.02 11.15 12.35
C GLY A 255 -6.92 10.80 13.36
N GLU A 256 -6.96 11.33 14.59
CA GLU A 256 -5.94 11.01 15.60
C GLU A 256 -6.11 9.57 16.07
N ARG A 257 -7.34 9.13 16.33
CA ARG A 257 -7.61 7.72 16.67
C ARG A 257 -7.16 6.76 15.58
N LEU A 258 -7.38 7.11 14.31
CA LEU A 258 -6.87 6.32 13.19
C LEU A 258 -5.33 6.25 13.21
N MET A 259 -4.68 7.40 13.43
CA MET A 259 -3.22 7.49 13.49
C MET A 259 -2.64 6.67 14.64
N ASP A 260 -3.23 6.75 15.84
CA ASP A 260 -2.78 6.00 17.00
C ASP A 260 -2.93 4.49 16.80
N ALA A 261 -4.08 4.05 16.29
CA ALA A 261 -4.30 2.64 15.95
C ALA A 261 -3.31 2.15 14.87
N TRP A 262 -2.98 2.98 13.87
CA TRP A 262 -2.10 2.61 12.76
C TRP A 262 -0.71 2.16 13.20
N HIS A 263 -0.19 2.72 14.29
CA HIS A 263 1.13 2.38 14.83
C HIS A 263 1.13 1.15 15.75
N SER A 264 -0.01 0.46 15.91
CA SER A 264 -0.09 -0.77 16.70
C SER A 264 0.46 -1.98 15.95
N ALA A 265 1.01 -2.95 16.69
CA ALA A 265 1.45 -4.25 16.15
C ALA A 265 0.29 -5.00 15.45
N PHE A 266 -0.96 -4.77 15.87
CA PHE A 266 -2.13 -5.36 15.24
C PHE A 266 -2.36 -4.80 13.83
N VAL A 267 -2.26 -3.48 13.64
CA VAL A 267 -2.40 -2.88 12.29
C VAL A 267 -1.24 -3.28 11.40
N GLU A 268 -0.02 -3.39 11.95
CA GLU A 268 1.11 -3.98 11.21
C GLU A 268 0.79 -5.40 10.74
N LEU A 269 0.29 -6.27 11.62
CA LEU A 269 -0.14 -7.63 11.27
C LEU A 269 -1.23 -7.60 10.20
N SER A 270 -2.22 -6.70 10.32
CA SER A 270 -3.26 -6.57 9.32
C SER A 270 -2.70 -6.11 7.97
N CYS A 271 -1.65 -5.27 7.94
CA CYS A 271 -0.97 -4.89 6.70
C CYS A 271 -0.26 -6.09 6.06
N GLU A 272 0.40 -6.94 6.85
CA GLU A 272 1.05 -8.18 6.37
C GLU A 272 0.07 -9.18 5.76
N LEU A 273 -1.12 -9.30 6.35
CA LEU A 273 -2.17 -10.23 5.92
C LEU A 273 -2.94 -9.71 4.71
N GLU A 274 -3.07 -8.38 4.58
CA GLU A 274 -3.84 -7.75 3.51
C GLU A 274 -3.01 -7.44 2.26
N GLY A 275 -1.77 -6.99 2.44
CA GLY A 275 -0.83 -6.71 1.36
C GLY A 275 -0.19 -7.96 0.78
N HIS A 276 0.57 -7.77 -0.29
CA HIS A 276 1.31 -8.84 -0.94
C HIS A 276 2.80 -8.52 -1.00
N ALA A 277 3.64 -9.54 -0.81
CA ALA A 277 5.07 -9.40 -0.97
C ALA A 277 5.43 -9.25 -2.45
N LEU A 278 6.40 -8.39 -2.73
CA LEU A 278 7.11 -8.31 -4.00
C LEU A 278 8.51 -8.88 -3.81
N GLY A 279 9.13 -9.32 -4.91
CA GLY A 279 10.52 -9.74 -4.89
C GLY A 279 11.43 -8.68 -4.26
N GLY A 280 12.37 -9.13 -3.41
CA GLY A 280 13.28 -8.27 -2.67
C GLY A 280 12.77 -7.81 -1.29
N GLY A 281 11.77 -8.47 -0.71
CA GLY A 281 11.36 -8.21 0.68
C GLY A 281 10.31 -7.11 0.88
N MET A 282 9.88 -6.45 -0.19
CA MET A 282 8.98 -5.31 -0.12
C MET A 282 7.52 -5.74 0.03
N LEU A 283 6.80 -5.17 0.99
CA LEU A 283 5.34 -5.29 1.03
C LEU A 283 4.71 -4.22 0.16
N LYS A 284 3.84 -4.66 -0.76
CA LYS A 284 2.96 -3.78 -1.51
C LYS A 284 1.55 -3.84 -0.93
N LEU A 285 0.96 -2.67 -0.74
CA LEU A 285 -0.39 -2.48 -0.23
C LEU A 285 -1.17 -1.59 -1.21
N GLU A 286 -1.89 -2.21 -2.13
CA GLU A 286 -2.73 -1.50 -3.11
C GLU A 286 -3.97 -0.87 -2.47
N PRO A 287 -4.65 0.11 -3.12
CA PRO A 287 -5.77 0.83 -2.48
C PRO A 287 -6.89 -0.08 -1.96
N ARG A 288 -7.21 -1.15 -2.70
CA ARG A 288 -8.21 -2.15 -2.26
C ARG A 288 -7.74 -2.99 -1.09
N GLU A 289 -6.44 -3.27 -0.99
CA GLU A 289 -5.83 -4.01 0.13
C GLU A 289 -5.74 -3.11 1.36
N ALA A 290 -5.26 -1.87 1.20
CA ALA A 290 -5.25 -0.85 2.24
C ALA A 290 -6.65 -0.66 2.83
N SER A 291 -7.68 -0.58 2.00
CA SER A 291 -9.08 -0.45 2.44
C SER A 291 -9.56 -1.64 3.29
N ARG A 292 -8.90 -2.80 3.21
CA ARG A 292 -9.22 -3.98 3.99
C ARG A 292 -8.46 -4.06 5.32
N VAL A 293 -7.40 -3.26 5.52
CA VAL A 293 -6.65 -3.20 6.78
C VAL A 293 -7.61 -2.92 7.93
N VAL A 294 -7.48 -3.67 9.01
CA VAL A 294 -8.37 -3.60 10.16
C VAL A 294 -7.80 -2.61 11.16
N ILE A 295 -8.62 -1.65 11.57
CA ILE A 295 -8.35 -0.60 12.54
C ILE A 295 -9.18 -0.91 13.80
N PRO A 296 -8.57 -1.52 14.83
CA PRO A 296 -9.22 -1.80 16.10
C PRO A 296 -9.42 -0.52 16.92
N SER A 297 -10.34 -0.56 17.89
CA SER A 297 -10.46 0.47 18.94
C SER A 297 -9.28 0.40 19.92
N ALA A 298 -9.11 1.45 20.73
CA ALA A 298 -8.12 1.44 21.81
C ALA A 298 -8.38 0.30 22.81
N SER A 299 -9.63 0.12 23.24
CA SER A 299 -10.02 -0.98 24.15
C SER A 299 -9.73 -2.36 23.57
N ALA A 300 -9.94 -2.54 22.26
CA ALA A 300 -9.59 -3.78 21.59
C ALA A 300 -8.08 -4.02 21.55
N LEU A 301 -7.26 -2.96 21.46
CA LEU A 301 -5.80 -3.07 21.49
C LEU A 301 -5.28 -3.41 22.88
N ASP A 302 -5.86 -2.83 23.94
CA ASP A 302 -5.45 -3.04 25.33
C ASP A 302 -5.61 -4.51 25.79
N GLU A 303 -6.53 -5.25 25.18
CA GLU A 303 -6.77 -6.68 25.45
C GLU A 303 -5.75 -7.61 24.75
N LEU A 304 -4.91 -7.10 23.85
CA LEU A 304 -4.03 -7.91 23.02
C LEU A 304 -2.63 -8.05 23.61
N ASN A 305 -2.06 -9.25 23.48
CA ASN A 305 -0.66 -9.47 23.79
C ASN A 305 0.24 -8.93 22.67
N GLU A 306 0.96 -7.85 22.96
CA GLU A 306 1.84 -7.19 21.99
C GLU A 306 2.99 -8.10 21.52
N THR A 307 3.55 -8.94 22.40
CA THR A 307 4.63 -9.87 22.05
C THR A 307 4.14 -10.90 21.03
N ASP A 308 2.96 -11.47 21.24
CA ASP A 308 2.38 -12.46 20.31
C ASP A 308 2.07 -11.85 18.94
N LEU A 309 1.60 -10.60 18.92
CA LEU A 309 1.38 -9.85 17.67
C LEU A 309 2.70 -9.56 16.94
N ARG A 310 3.73 -9.13 17.66
CA ARG A 310 5.06 -8.87 17.08
C ARG A 310 5.70 -10.15 16.54
N ASP A 311 5.52 -11.28 17.21
CA ASP A 311 5.95 -12.59 16.70
C ASP A 311 5.20 -12.98 15.41
N ALA A 312 3.88 -12.76 15.36
CA ALA A 312 3.09 -13.00 14.15
C ALA A 312 3.56 -12.14 12.96
N VAL A 313 3.80 -10.84 13.21
CA VAL A 313 4.38 -9.92 12.22
C VAL A 313 5.76 -10.40 11.77
N GLY A 314 6.64 -10.75 12.73
CA GLY A 314 7.97 -11.28 12.46
C GLY A 314 7.92 -12.53 11.60
N THR A 315 7.01 -13.45 11.90
CA THR A 315 6.75 -14.65 11.10
C THR A 315 6.42 -14.27 9.67
N LEU A 316 5.38 -13.47 9.41
CA LEU A 316 5.00 -13.09 8.04
C LEU A 316 6.09 -12.32 7.29
N ARG A 317 6.91 -11.51 7.98
CA ARG A 317 8.03 -10.79 7.38
C ARG A 317 9.16 -11.71 6.92
N ARG A 318 9.46 -12.79 7.66
CA ARG A 318 10.43 -13.81 7.22
C ARG A 318 10.01 -14.50 5.92
N TRP A 319 8.71 -14.50 5.62
CA TRP A 319 8.11 -14.98 4.37
C TRP A 319 7.91 -13.87 3.32
N ARG A 320 8.61 -12.73 3.44
CA ARG A 320 8.76 -11.73 2.35
C ARG A 320 10.04 -11.95 1.54
N HIS A 321 10.91 -12.87 1.95
CA HIS A 321 12.22 -13.12 1.34
C HIS A 321 13.07 -11.85 1.23
N TYR A 322 13.22 -11.13 2.34
CA TYR A 322 14.26 -10.11 2.48
C TYR A 322 15.61 -10.80 2.28
N VAL A 323 16.44 -10.25 1.38
CA VAL A 323 17.86 -10.62 1.28
C VAL A 323 18.60 -9.96 2.43
#